data_AF-A0A0B2Q907-F1
#
_entry.id   AF-A0A0B2Q907-F1
#
_cell.length_a   1.000
_cell.length_b   1.000
_cell.length_c   1.000
_cell.angle_alpha   90.00
_cell.angle_beta   90.00
_cell.angle_gamma   90.00
#
_symmetry.space_group_name_H-M   'P 1'
#
loop_
_entity.id
_entity.type
_entity.pdbx_description
1 polymer ?
#
loop_
_entity_poly.entity_id
_entity_poly.type
_entity_poly.pdbx_seq_one_letter_code
_entity_poly.pdbx_strand_id
1 'polypeptide(L)' 'MSGTIRVHDDLLLAASEALASQVTQKDYDKGLIYPPFSNIRKISARIAANVAAKAYNFTLSFLKF' A
#
# COMPACT_ATOMS: atom_id res chain seq x y z
N MET A 1 1.79 -2.50 13.08
CA MET A 1 2.04 -3.72 12.27
C MET A 1 0.81 -4.61 12.40
N SER A 2 0.28 -5.15 11.29
CA SER A 2 -1.01 -5.86 11.26
C SER A 2 -1.00 -7.30 11.78
N GLY A 3 0.18 -7.88 12.06
CA GLY A 3 0.29 -9.28 12.54
C GLY A 3 -0.03 -10.36 11.49
N THR A 4 -0.15 -9.99 10.20
CA THR A 4 -0.52 -10.93 9.13
C THR A 4 0.60 -11.93 8.84
N ILE A 5 0.29 -13.23 8.90
CA ILE A 5 1.22 -14.35 8.70
C ILE A 5 1.20 -14.93 7.27
N ARG A 6 0.21 -14.56 6.46
CA ARG A 6 0.06 -14.96 5.05
C ARG A 6 -0.17 -13.74 4.18
N VAL A 7 0.57 -13.66 3.07
CA VAL A 7 0.38 -12.60 2.07
C VAL A 7 -0.65 -13.08 1.06
N HIS A 8 -1.81 -12.43 1.03
CA HIS A 8 -2.85 -12.66 0.03
C HIS A 8 -2.71 -11.65 -1.13
N ASP A 9 -3.17 -12.01 -2.33
CA ASP A 9 -3.12 -11.15 -3.51
C ASP A 9 -3.79 -9.79 -3.28
N ASP A 10 -4.85 -9.75 -2.47
CA ASP A 10 -5.53 -8.49 -2.10
C ASP A 10 -4.65 -7.53 -1.28
N LEU A 11 -3.69 -8.06 -0.51
CA LEU A 11 -2.72 -7.24 0.22
C LEU A 11 -1.64 -6.70 -0.72
N LEU A 12 -1.22 -7.48 -1.71
CA LEU A 12 -0.31 -7.05 -2.78
C LEU A 12 -0.97 -6.00 -3.69
N LEU A 13 -2.25 -6.18 -4.00
CA LEU A 13 -3.04 -5.22 -4.75
C LEU A 13 -3.16 -3.90 -3.97
N ALA A 14 -3.52 -3.95 -2.69
CA ALA A 14 -3.59 -2.76 -1.84
C ALA A 14 -2.23 -2.03 -1.72
N ALA A 15 -1.12 -2.77 -1.70
CA ALA A 15 0.21 -2.17 -1.71
C ALA A 15 0.52 -1.46 -3.03
N SER A 16 0.14 -2.08 -4.15
CA SER A 16 0.32 -1.53 -5.51
C SER A 16 -0.50 -0.26 -5.72
N GLU A 17 -1.77 -0.26 -5.31
CA GLU A 17 -2.64 0.93 -5.33
C GLU A 17 -2.09 2.05 -4.44
N ALA A 18 -1.61 1.69 -3.23
CA ALA A 18 -1.00 2.64 -2.31
C ALA A 18 0.25 3.28 -2.92
N LEU A 19 1.10 2.51 -3.60
CA LEU A 19 2.29 3.02 -4.29
C LEU A 19 1.91 3.93 -5.46
N ALA A 20 0.96 3.52 -6.31
CA ALA A 20 0.48 4.31 -7.44
C ALA A 20 -0.07 5.68 -6.98
N SER A 21 -0.79 5.71 -5.85
CA SER A 21 -1.30 6.96 -5.26
C SER A 21 -0.22 7.93 -4.76
N GLN A 22 1.05 7.51 -4.67
CA GLN A 22 2.17 8.38 -4.29
C GLN A 22 2.79 9.13 -5.47
N VAL A 23 2.48 8.75 -6.71
CA VAL A 23 2.99 9.44 -7.90
C VAL A 23 2.22 10.74 -8.06
N THR A 24 2.93 11.87 -8.07
CA THR A 24 2.32 13.18 -8.25
C THR A 24 2.29 13.58 -9.71
N GLN A 25 1.45 14.56 -10.06
CA GLN A 25 1.45 15.13 -11.41
C GLN A 25 2.85 15.61 -11.83
N LYS A 26 3.59 16.23 -10.89
CA LYS A 26 4.97 16.67 -11.10
C LYS A 26 5.95 15.53 -11.42
N ASP A 27 5.67 14.33 -10.92
CA ASP A 27 6.46 13.14 -11.25
C ASP A 27 6.14 12.67 -12.67
N TYR A 28 4.85 12.67 -13.05
CA TYR A 28 4.42 12.38 -14.43
C TYR A 28 4.95 13.38 -15.45
N ASP A 29 4.98 14.66 -15.11
CA ASP A 29 5.52 15.73 -15.97
C ASP A 29 7.02 15.54 -16.25
N LYS A 30 7.71 14.76 -15.41
CA LYS A 30 9.12 14.35 -15.58
C LYS A 30 9.27 12.98 -16.24
N GLY A 31 8.18 12.35 -16.67
CA GLY A 31 8.17 11.00 -17.24
C GLY A 31 8.37 9.89 -16.21
N LEU A 32 8.20 10.18 -14.91
CA LEU A 32 8.34 9.17 -13.86
C LEU A 32 7.02 8.42 -13.68
N ILE A 33 7.10 7.08 -13.75
CA ILE A 33 5.98 6.18 -13.45
C ILE A 33 6.00 5.67 -12.00
N TYR A 34 7.07 5.96 -11.27
CA TYR A 34 7.23 5.64 -9.85
C TYR A 34 7.60 6.90 -9.07
N PRO A 35 7.18 7.00 -7.81
CA PRO A 35 7.58 8.10 -6.97
C PRO A 35 9.09 8.05 -6.71
N PRO A 36 9.75 9.20 -6.54
CA PRO A 36 11.20 9.26 -6.37
C PRO A 36 11.66 8.60 -5.06
N PHE A 37 12.82 7.91 -5.12
CA PHE A 37 13.42 7.21 -3.97
C PHE A 37 13.76 8.11 -2.78
N SER A 38 13.92 9.42 -2.99
CA SER A 38 14.15 10.39 -1.91
C SER A 38 13.08 10.34 -0.81
N ASN A 39 11.87 9.89 -1.14
CA ASN A 39 10.74 9.78 -0.21
C ASN A 39 10.42 8.34 0.22
N ILE A 40 11.29 7.37 -0.05
CA ILE A 40 10.97 5.94 0.11
C ILE A 40 10.48 5.57 1.50
N ARG A 41 11.05 6.12 2.58
CA ARG A 41 10.59 5.84 3.96
C ARG A 41 9.14 6.29 4.21
N LYS A 42 8.77 7.46 3.66
CA LYS A 42 7.42 8.02 3.81
C LYS A 42 6.41 7.24 2.96
N ILE A 43 6.82 6.82 1.77
CA ILE A 43 6.06 5.95 0.87
C ILE A 43 5.81 4.60 1.53
N SER A 44 6.85 3.95 2.06
CA SER A 44 6.74 2.66 2.76
C SER A 44 5.84 2.74 3.98
N ALA A 45 5.88 3.82 4.75
CA ALA A 45 4.97 4.01 5.88
C ALA A 45 3.50 4.10 5.45
N ARG A 46 3.19 4.81 4.36
CA ARG A 46 1.82 4.91 3.82
C ARG A 46 1.35 3.57 3.25
N ILE A 47 2.21 2.85 2.53
CA ILE A 47 1.91 1.50 2.03
C ILE A 47 1.61 0.56 3.21
N ALA A 48 2.45 0.57 4.25
CA ALA A 48 2.24 -0.28 5.43
C ALA A 48 0.93 0.04 6.16
N ALA A 49 0.53 1.31 6.23
CA ALA A 49 -0.74 1.72 6.82
C ALA A 49 -1.93 1.19 6.00
N ASN A 50 -1.90 1.33 4.67
CA ASN A 50 -2.97 0.85 3.79
C ASN A 50 -3.09 -0.68 3.81
N VAL A 51 -1.97 -1.39 3.75
CA VAL A 51 -1.94 -2.86 3.84
C VAL A 51 -2.48 -3.31 5.19
N ALA A 52 -2.12 -2.64 6.29
CA ALA A 52 -2.64 -2.98 7.61
C ALA A 52 -4.16 -2.73 7.73
N ALA A 53 -4.67 -1.64 7.16
CA ALA A 53 -6.11 -1.39 7.12
C ALA A 53 -6.85 -2.47 6.31
N LYS A 54 -6.32 -2.86 5.15
CA LYS A 54 -6.90 -3.93 4.31
C LYS A 54 -6.87 -5.29 5.00
N ALA A 55 -5.76 -5.62 5.65
CA ALA A 55 -5.62 -6.86 6.42
C ALA A 55 -6.59 -6.91 7.60
N TYR A 56 -6.79 -5.80 8.32
CA TYR A 56 -7.77 -5.73 9.40
C TYR A 56 -9.20 -5.97 8.90
N ASN A 57 -9.58 -5.36 7.77
CA ASN A 57 -10.88 -5.58 7.14
C ASN A 57 -11.09 -7.05 6.74
N PHE A 58 -10.04 -7.71 6.23
CA PHE A 58 -10.07 -9.14 5.91
C PHE A 58 -10.27 -10.00 7.16
N THR A 59 -9.53 -9.73 8.23
CA THR A 59 -9.68 -10.44 9.51
C THR A 59 -11.07 -10.27 10.10
N LEU A 60 -11.63 -9.05 10.06
CA LEU A 60 -13.00 -8.78 10.51
C LEU A 60 -14.05 -9.46 9.64
N SER A 61 -13.82 -9.58 8.33
CA SER A 61 -14.71 -10.30 7.41
C SER A 61 -14.67 -11.82 7.62
N PHE A 62 -13.52 -12.38 8.02
CA PHE A 62 -13.40 -13.81 8.34
C PHE A 62 -14.02 -14.18 9.69
N LEU A 63 -14.02 -13.26 10.66
CA LEU A 63 -14.63 -13.45 11.99
C LEU A 63 -16.17 -13.29 12.00
N LYS A 64 -16.78 -12.96 10.87
CA LYS A 64 -18.22 -12.65 10.77
C LYS A 64 -19.11 -13.82 10.29
N PHE A 65 -18.59 -15.05 10.32
CA PHE A 65 -19.32 -16.28 10.00
C PHE A 65 -19.48 -17.18 11.22
#